data_AF-A0A2S9FC96-F1
#
_entry.id   AF-A0A2S9FC96-F1
#
_cell.length_a   1.000
_cell.length_b   1.000
_cell.length_c   1.000
_cell.angle_alpha   90.00
_cell.angle_beta   90.00
_cell.angle_gamma   90.00
#
_symmetry.space_group_name_H-M   'P 1'
#
loop_
_entity.id
_entity.type
_entity.pdbx_description
1 polymer ?
#
loop_
_entity_poly.entity_id
_entity_poly.type
_entity_poly.pdbx_seq_one_letter_code
_entity_poly.pdbx_strand_id
1 'polypeptide(L)' 'MGSETDASQRAAALDAALAEVQQWGVERFRLEGVAHRARLSPDYVRQTWGSEEELIAEALLSYSEAMMTLPDTGSL' A
#
# COMPACT_ATOMS: atom_id res chain seq x y z
N MET A 1 -7.40 18.28 -10.58
CA MET A 1 -6.76 17.18 -11.34
C MET A 1 -5.55 16.55 -10.61
N GLY A 2 -5.22 16.91 -9.36
CA GLY A 2 -4.10 16.27 -8.63
C GLY A 2 -4.47 15.04 -7.80
N SER A 3 -5.74 14.89 -7.41
CA SER A 3 -6.16 13.90 -6.41
C SER A 3 -6.26 12.46 -6.93
N GLU A 4 -6.61 12.25 -8.21
CA GLU A 4 -6.66 10.90 -8.79
C GLU A 4 -5.29 10.28 -8.99
N THR A 5 -4.29 11.08 -9.37
CA THR A 5 -2.90 10.64 -9.52
C THR A 5 -2.32 10.27 -8.16
N ASP A 6 -2.54 11.11 -7.15
CA ASP A 6 -2.05 10.86 -5.79
C ASP A 6 -2.71 9.61 -5.18
N ALA A 7 -4.02 9.43 -5.35
CA ALA A 7 -4.72 8.21 -4.93
C ALA A 7 -4.20 6.95 -5.63
N SER A 8 -3.91 7.04 -6.94
CA SER A 8 -3.35 5.91 -7.70
C SER A 8 -1.92 5.57 -7.28
N GLN A 9 -1.10 6.58 -6.99
CA GLN A 9 0.25 6.40 -6.45
C GLN A 9 0.21 5.77 -5.06
N ARG A 10 -0.69 6.24 -4.20
CA ARG A 10 -0.91 5.67 -2.87
C ARG A 10 -1.33 4.21 -2.96
N ALA A 11 -2.31 3.88 -3.80
CA ALA A 11 -2.75 2.51 -4.02
C ALA A 11 -1.61 1.60 -4.52
N ALA A 12 -0.79 2.08 -5.47
CA ALA A 12 0.36 1.32 -5.98
C ALA A 12 1.42 1.06 -4.89
N ALA A 13 1.66 2.03 -4.00
CA ALA A 13 2.57 1.86 -2.87
C ALA A 13 2.06 0.80 -1.88
N LEU A 14 0.76 0.84 -1.56
CA LEU A 14 0.15 -0.09 -0.62
C LEU A 14 0.12 -1.53 -1.15
N ASP A 15 -0.18 -1.71 -2.44
CA ASP A 15 -0.14 -3.02 -3.10
C ASP A 15 1.30 -3.59 -3.10
N ALA A 16 2.28 -2.76 -3.47
CA ALA A 16 3.68 -3.14 -3.43
C ALA A 16 4.16 -3.49 -2.02
N ALA A 17 3.73 -2.72 -1.01
CA ALA A 17 4.04 -2.97 0.40
C ALA A 17 3.46 -4.31 0.87
N LEU A 18 2.17 -4.55 0.60
CA LEU A 18 1.52 -5.81 0.94
C LEU A 18 2.24 -6.99 0.29
N ALA A 19 2.58 -6.87 -0.99
CA ALA A 19 3.25 -7.92 -1.72
C ALA A 19 4.70 -8.17 -1.23
N GLU A 20 5.38 -7.18 -0.65
CA GLU A 20 6.68 -7.40 0.01
C GLU A 20 6.52 -8.11 1.35
N VAL A 21 5.56 -7.67 2.17
CA VAL A 21 5.24 -8.32 3.45
C VAL A 21 4.84 -9.78 3.22
N GLN A 22 4.05 -10.07 2.19
CA GLN A 22 3.65 -11.44 1.85
C GLN A 22 4.81 -12.31 1.34
N GLN A 23 5.76 -11.72 0.62
CA GLN A 23 6.87 -12.46 0.02
C GLN A 23 8.01 -12.73 1.00
N TRP A 24 8.35 -11.75 1.84
CA TRP A 24 9.55 -11.81 2.71
C TRP A 24 9.24 -11.73 4.20
N GLY A 25 8.01 -11.37 4.57
CA GLY A 25 7.66 -11.05 5.95
C GLY A 25 8.08 -9.63 6.35
N VAL A 26 7.68 -9.23 7.57
CA VAL A 26 7.94 -7.90 8.13
C VAL A 26 9.42 -7.67 8.45
N GLU A 27 10.20 -8.71 8.73
CA GLU A 27 11.62 -8.60 9.10
C GLU A 27 12.52 -8.10 7.96
N ARG A 28 12.11 -8.29 6.70
CA ARG A 28 12.90 -7.90 5.52
C ARG A 28 12.24 -6.78 4.72
N PHE A 29 11.14 -6.23 5.23
CA PHE A 29 10.42 -5.14 4.61
C PHE A 29 11.28 -3.88 4.58
N ARG A 30 11.28 -3.17 3.45
CA ARG A 30 11.95 -1.86 3.34
C ARG A 30 11.15 -0.88 2.50
N LEU A 31 11.11 0.39 2.93
CA LEU A 31 10.49 1.47 2.14
C LEU A 31 11.07 1.58 0.74
N GLU A 32 12.37 1.32 0.58
CA GLU A 32 13.07 1.42 -0.70
C GLU A 32 12.64 0.32 -1.68
N GLY A 33 12.37 -0.89 -1.18
CA GLY A 33 11.86 -2.00 -1.96
C GLY A 33 10.47 -1.70 -2.49
N VAL A 34 9.60 -1.21 -1.61
CA VAL A 34 8.25 -0.78 -1.97
C VAL A 34 8.29 0.34 -3.01
N ALA A 35 9.10 1.38 -2.80
CA ALA A 35 9.25 2.49 -3.75
C ALA A 35 9.69 1.98 -5.13
N HIS A 36 10.67 1.07 -5.18
CA HIS A 36 11.14 0.47 -6.42
C HIS A 36 10.03 -0.33 -7.11
N ARG A 37 9.28 -1.13 -6.36
CA ARG A 37 8.24 -2.02 -6.87
C ARG A 37 7.00 -1.25 -7.34
N ALA A 38 6.62 -0.20 -6.62
CA ALA A 38 5.54 0.72 -6.98
C ALA A 38 5.95 1.73 -8.07
N ARG A 39 7.23 1.76 -8.48
CA ARG A 39 7.83 2.76 -9.39
C ARG A 39 7.62 4.20 -8.90
N LEU A 40 7.68 4.40 -7.59
CA LEU A 40 7.56 5.70 -6.93
C LEU A 40 8.92 6.20 -6.46
N SER A 41 9.01 7.51 -6.24
CA SER A 41 10.19 8.11 -5.64
C SER A 41 10.30 7.71 -4.17
N PRO A 42 11.46 7.25 -3.69
CA PRO A 42 11.64 6.91 -2.27
C PRO A 42 11.40 8.12 -1.34
N ASP A 43 11.69 9.34 -1.80
CA ASP A 43 11.36 10.57 -1.06
C ASP A 43 9.84 10.79 -0.90
N TYR A 44 9.03 10.41 -1.89
CA TYR A 44 7.57 10.47 -1.78
C TYR A 44 7.09 9.48 -0.73
N VAL A 45 7.55 8.23 -0.79
CA VAL A 45 7.16 7.20 0.18
C VAL A 45 7.57 7.60 1.60
N ARG A 46 8.78 8.14 1.77
CA ARG A 46 9.27 8.59 3.08
C ARG A 46 8.51 9.82 3.59
N GLN A 47 8.09 10.74 2.73
CA GLN A 47 7.26 11.90 3.13
C GLN A 47 5.82 11.50 3.48
N THR A 48 5.24 10.55 2.77
CA THR A 48 3.82 10.18 2.94
C THR A 48 3.61 9.29 4.14
N TRP A 49 4.46 8.27 4.36
CA TRP A 49 4.26 7.29 5.44
C TRP A 49 5.25 7.41 6.59
N GLY A 50 6.35 8.15 6.47
CA GLY A 50 7.31 8.40 7.56
C GLY A 50 8.16 7.20 8.00
N SER A 51 7.54 6.03 8.18
CA SER A 51 8.13 4.80 8.72
C SER A 51 7.60 3.56 7.99
N GLU A 52 8.32 2.45 8.12
CA GLU A 52 7.95 1.15 7.56
C GLU A 52 6.65 0.61 8.18
N GLU A 53 6.51 0.75 9.50
CA GLU A 53 5.36 0.28 10.27
C GLU A 53 4.05 0.96 9.84
N GLU A 54 4.06 2.26 9.59
CA GLU A 54 2.90 3.01 9.09
C GLU A 54 2.48 2.53 7.71
N LEU A 55 3.43 2.34 6.80
CA LEU A 55 3.17 1.82 5.46
C LEU A 55 2.58 0.40 5.51
N ILE A 56 3.10 -0.46 6.38
CA ILE A 56 2.60 -1.83 6.56
C ILE A 56 1.19 -1.82 7.14
N ALA A 57 0.96 -1.06 8.21
CA ALA A 57 -0.35 -0.95 8.86
C ALA A 57 -1.41 -0.44 7.88
N GLU A 58 -1.05 0.58 7.09
CA GLU A 58 -1.94 1.13 6.08
C GLU A 58 -2.18 0.17 4.91
N ALA A 59 -1.16 -0.57 4.47
CA ALA A 59 -1.31 -1.57 3.42
C ALA A 59 -2.26 -2.70 3.85
N LEU A 60 -2.13 -3.16 5.09
CA LEU A 60 -3.04 -4.14 5.68
C LEU A 60 -4.46 -3.59 5.85
N LEU A 61 -4.60 -2.33 6.25
CA LEU A 61 -5.91 -1.66 6.35
C LEU A 61 -6.57 -1.55 4.99
N SER A 62 -5.87 -1.04 3.98
CA SER A 62 -6.38 -0.88 2.62
C SER A 62 -6.73 -2.22 1.98
N TYR A 63 -5.91 -3.26 2.21
CA TYR A 63 -6.26 -4.62 1.80
C TYR A 63 -7.52 -5.14 2.49
N SER A 64 -7.67 -4.89 3.79
CA SER A 64 -8.85 -5.28 4.55
C SER A 64 -10.10 -4.53 4.08
N GLU A 65 -9.99 -3.24 3.78
CA GLU A 65 -11.07 -2.43 3.18
C GLU A 65 -11.45 -2.94 1.79
N ALA A 66 -10.47 -3.28 0.94
CA ALA A 66 -10.69 -3.85 -0.38
C ALA A 66 -11.32 -5.26 -0.33
N MET A 67 -11.02 -6.05 0.71
CA MET A 67 -11.73 -7.31 0.96
C MET A 67 -13.13 -7.08 1.54
N MET A 68 -13.31 -6.06 2.38
CA MET A 68 -14.58 -5.76 3.05
C MET A 68 -15.60 -5.10 2.11
N THR A 69 -15.18 -4.43 1.04
CA THR A 69 -16.05 -3.93 -0.03
C THR A 69 -16.65 -5.04 -0.89
N LEU A 70 -16.27 -6.30 -0.69
CA LEU A 70 -16.95 -7.45 -1.28
C LEU A 70 -18.04 -8.01 -0.33
N PRO A 71 -19.23 -7.39 -0.32
CA PRO A 71 -20.44 -8.18 -0.26
C PRO A 71 -21.46 -7.67 -1.29
N ASP A 72 -21.38 -8.19 -2.51
CA ASP A 72 -22.60 -8.49 -3.28
C ASP A 72 -23.25 -9.74 -2.64
N THR A 73 -23.67 -9.64 -1.37
CA THR A 73 -24.45 -10.70 -0.68
C THR A 73 -25.91 -10.30 -0.52
N GLY A 74 -26.49 -9.64 -1.52
CA GLY A 74 -27.86 -9.17 -1.39
C GLY A 74 -28.40 -8.45 -2.61
N SER A 75 -28.40 -9.12 -3.77
CA SER A 75 -29.57 -8.97 -4.64
C SER A 75 -30.68 -9.81 -4.00
N LEU A 76 -31.60 -9.14 -3.29
CA LEU A 76 -32.89 -9.68 -2.86
C LEU A 76 -34.00 -9.09 -3.73
#